data_AF-A0A061R9C3-F1
#
_entry.id   AF-A0A061R9C3-F1
#
_cell.length_a   1.000
_cell.length_b   1.000
_cell.length_c   1.000
_cell.angle_alpha   90.00
_cell.angle_beta   90.00
_cell.angle_gamma   90.00
#
_symmetry.space_group_name_H-M   'P 1'
#
loop_
_entity.id
_entity.type
_entity.pdbx_description
1 polymer ?
#
loop_
_entity_poly.entity_id
_entity_poly.type
_entity_poly.pdbx_seq_one_letter_code
_entity_poly.pdbx_strand_id
1 'polypeptide(L)'
;MTCIVLFLLLVGSLKQTQASMYCGHENCYDVLGIKEKASLADVKKAYRKISLEVHPDKNKAPDAARQFQRIATAYEILSDPETRADYDYALAHPEEHLYNRYRYYSSYYRKTVQVDVRVVVVGCLLVFSALQYGCRVTAYNSAMRQVRRTPRYQHRLKQLRAEAEAKALSDSGTKRRTRGRGKSKPVPVDDEELEKLIDINLKGGYSKPEIKEILIVRLLLLPVSLVQSISWQCRWAYKYWLLKKPYDHEDQVFLTCRALHVSRDLWDLQPLEARERILQQRVWVPENYARFVRNAKAGASR
;
A
#
# COMPACT_ATOMS: atom_id res chain seq x y z
N MET A 1 -18.93 12.25 3.78
CA MET A 1 -19.17 13.40 4.68
C MET A 1 -19.57 12.96 6.08
N THR A 2 -20.45 11.97 6.25
CA THR A 2 -20.89 11.44 7.56
C THR A 2 -19.81 10.66 8.34
N CYS A 3 -18.89 9.96 7.66
CA CYS A 3 -17.83 9.20 8.33
C CYS A 3 -16.76 10.07 9.00
N ILE A 4 -16.55 11.31 8.54
CA ILE A 4 -15.52 12.22 9.09
C ILE A 4 -15.99 12.80 10.43
N VAL A 5 -17.28 13.13 10.54
CA VAL A 5 -17.88 13.66 11.77
C VAL A 5 -17.93 12.58 12.86
N LEU A 6 -18.25 11.34 12.49
CA LEU A 6 -18.23 10.21 13.44
C LEU A 6 -16.81 9.90 13.92
N PHE A 7 -15.80 10.02 13.05
CA PHE A 7 -14.39 9.86 13.39
C PHE A 7 -13.89 10.98 14.32
N LEU A 8 -14.27 12.23 14.05
CA LEU A 8 -13.92 13.38 14.90
C LEU A 8 -14.61 13.32 16.27
N LEU A 9 -15.85 12.82 16.36
CA LEU A 9 -16.54 12.59 17.63
C LEU A 9 -15.92 11.43 18.44
N LEU A 10 -15.40 10.41 17.76
CA LEU A 10 -14.66 9.31 18.40
C LEU A 10 -13.30 9.77 18.94
N VAL A 11 -12.60 10.65 18.21
CA VAL A 11 -11.34 11.26 18.64
C VAL A 11 -11.55 12.28 19.77
N GLY A 12 -12.69 12.97 19.80
CA GLY A 12 -13.03 13.98 20.80
C GLY A 12 -13.23 13.47 22.24
N SER A 13 -13.30 12.15 22.46
CA SER A 13 -13.37 11.54 23.80
C SER A 13 -12.02 11.06 24.34
N LEU A 14 -10.91 11.33 23.64
CA LEU A 14 -9.58 11.17 24.20
C LEU A 14 -9.36 12.30 25.20
N LYS A 15 -9.91 12.14 26.42
CA LYS A 15 -9.40 12.84 27.59
C LYS A 15 -7.91 12.55 27.63
N GLN A 16 -7.12 13.55 27.25
CA GLN A 16 -5.69 13.49 27.28
C GLN A 16 -5.29 13.30 28.73
N THR A 17 -5.08 12.05 29.13
CA THR A 17 -4.36 11.74 30.35
C THR A 17 -2.97 12.29 30.11
N GLN A 18 -2.69 13.47 30.67
CA GLN A 18 -1.31 13.91 30.82
C GLN A 18 -0.65 12.82 31.66
N ALA A 19 0.08 11.92 31.00
CA ALA A 19 0.97 11.00 31.67
C ALA A 19 2.00 11.88 32.37
N SER A 20 1.88 12.00 33.68
CA SER A 20 2.85 12.70 34.50
C SER A 20 4.18 11.97 34.34
N MET A 21 5.22 12.71 33.92
CA MET A 21 6.55 12.14 33.81
C MET A 21 7.03 11.72 35.20
N TYR A 22 7.55 10.50 35.33
CA TYR A 22 7.92 9.93 36.63
C TYR A 22 6.77 9.99 37.66
N CYS A 23 7.00 10.61 38.82
CA CYS A 23 6.03 10.81 39.89
C CYS A 23 5.27 12.16 39.80
N GLY A 24 5.35 12.84 38.66
CA GLY A 24 4.68 14.11 38.42
C GLY A 24 5.39 15.29 39.09
N HIS A 25 4.69 15.99 39.99
CA HIS A 25 5.22 17.18 40.68
C HIS A 25 6.00 16.86 41.95
N GLU A 26 6.00 15.60 42.40
CA GLU A 26 6.70 15.17 43.60
C GLU A 26 7.91 14.31 43.27
N ASN A 27 8.88 14.30 44.19
CA ASN A 27 10.05 13.45 44.08
C ASN A 27 9.67 11.99 44.40
N CYS A 28 10.07 11.04 43.56
CA CYS A 28 9.79 9.61 43.77
C CYS A 28 10.44 9.06 45.05
N TYR A 29 11.55 9.64 45.50
CA TYR A 29 12.16 9.29 46.79
C TYR A 29 11.28 9.73 47.97
N ASP A 30 10.70 10.93 47.88
CA ASP A 30 9.79 11.48 48.89
C ASP A 30 8.47 10.71 48.94
N VAL A 31 7.94 10.30 47.78
CA VAL A 31 6.74 9.44 47.68
C VAL A 31 6.92 8.12 48.45
N LEU A 32 8.13 7.54 48.44
CA LEU A 32 8.47 6.34 49.21
C LEU A 32 9.02 6.63 50.61
N GLY A 33 9.24 7.90 50.98
CA GLY A 33 9.81 8.30 52.26
C GLY A 33 11.24 7.82 52.50
N ILE A 34 12.06 7.75 51.43
CA ILE A 34 13.44 7.28 51.48
C ILE A 34 14.41 8.35 50.97
N LYS A 35 15.71 8.19 51.28
CA LYS A 35 16.76 9.09 50.78
C LYS A 35 17.24 8.67 49.39
N GLU A 36 17.76 9.60 48.60
CA GLU A 36 18.32 9.35 47.26
C GLU A 36 19.44 8.29 47.25
N LYS A 37 20.19 8.17 48.35
CA LYS A 37 21.26 7.16 48.54
C LYS A 37 20.77 5.80 49.05
N ALA A 38 19.45 5.59 49.13
CA ALA A 38 18.87 4.33 49.62
C ALA A 38 19.19 3.15 48.68
N SER A 39 19.44 1.98 49.27
CA SER A 39 19.71 0.77 48.50
C SER A 39 18.42 0.23 47.85
N LEU A 40 18.55 -0.66 46.85
CA LEU A 40 17.38 -1.35 46.28
C LEU A 40 16.60 -2.16 47.32
N ALA A 41 17.26 -2.64 48.37
CA ALA A 41 16.62 -3.34 49.49
C ALA A 41 15.71 -2.39 50.27
N ASP A 42 16.18 -1.16 50.52
CA ASP A 42 15.41 -0.13 51.22
C ASP A 42 14.20 0.33 50.40
N VAL A 43 14.37 0.52 49.09
CA VAL A 43 13.28 0.84 48.15
C VAL A 43 12.18 -0.23 48.23
N LYS A 44 12.56 -1.52 48.16
CA LYS A 44 11.60 -2.64 48.26
C LYS A 44 10.91 -2.70 49.62
N LYS A 45 11.64 -2.43 50.71
CA LYS A 45 11.10 -2.45 52.06
C LYS A 45 10.10 -1.31 52.28
N ALA A 46 10.44 -0.09 51.85
CA ALA A 46 9.58 1.08 51.94
C ALA A 46 8.29 0.89 51.13
N TYR A 47 8.41 0.45 49.87
CA TYR A 47 7.25 0.14 49.03
C TYR A 47 6.29 -0.86 49.68
N ARG A 48 6.80 -1.97 50.21
CA ARG A 48 5.97 -2.99 50.89
C ARG A 48 5.22 -2.43 52.08
N LYS A 49 5.86 -1.58 52.89
CA LYS A 49 5.24 -0.97 54.07
C LYS A 49 4.09 -0.04 53.67
N ILE A 50 4.38 0.94 52.81
CA ILE A 50 3.41 1.98 52.42
C ILE A 50 2.27 1.38 51.58
N SER A 51 2.56 0.41 50.72
CA SER A 51 1.54 -0.27 49.90
C SER A 51 0.49 -0.98 50.75
N LEU A 52 0.85 -1.53 51.91
CA LEU A 52 -0.10 -2.18 52.82
C LEU A 52 -1.00 -1.17 53.54
N GLU A 53 -0.49 0.02 53.82
CA GLU A 53 -1.21 1.12 54.48
C GLU A 53 -2.21 1.79 53.52
N VAL A 54 -1.83 1.94 52.25
CA VAL A 54 -2.59 2.66 51.22
C VAL A 54 -3.40 1.72 50.30
N HIS A 55 -3.36 0.41 50.55
CA HIS A 55 -4.05 -0.57 49.69
C HIS A 55 -5.55 -0.26 49.56
N PRO A 56 -6.10 -0.13 48.33
CA PRO A 56 -7.49 0.31 48.12
C PRO A 56 -8.55 -0.63 48.71
N ASP A 57 -8.20 -1.89 48.94
CA ASP A 57 -9.08 -2.87 49.62
C ASP A 57 -9.17 -2.63 51.14
N LYS A 58 -8.09 -2.14 51.76
CA LYS A 58 -8.01 -1.92 53.22
C LYS A 58 -8.32 -0.47 53.59
N ASN A 59 -7.99 0.47 52.72
CA ASN A 59 -8.22 1.89 52.91
C ASN A 59 -9.39 2.36 52.03
N LYS A 60 -10.50 2.73 52.67
CA LYS A 60 -11.73 3.21 51.99
C LYS A 60 -11.71 4.70 51.64
N ALA A 61 -10.58 5.38 51.80
CA ALA A 61 -10.45 6.77 51.40
C ALA A 61 -10.68 6.93 49.89
N PRO A 62 -11.37 7.99 49.44
CA PRO A 62 -11.72 8.20 48.03
C PRO A 62 -10.49 8.36 47.11
N ASP A 63 -9.31 8.65 47.67
CA ASP A 63 -8.05 8.86 46.98
C ASP A 63 -7.06 7.69 47.10
N ALA A 64 -7.40 6.62 47.84
CA ALA A 64 -6.53 5.48 48.08
C ALA A 64 -5.99 4.86 46.77
N ALA A 65 -6.83 4.74 45.73
CA ALA A 65 -6.41 4.23 44.42
C ALA A 65 -5.37 5.13 43.73
N ARG A 66 -5.51 6.46 43.84
CA ARG A 66 -4.56 7.42 43.24
C ARG A 66 -3.24 7.43 44.00
N GLN A 67 -3.30 7.39 45.33
CA GLN A 67 -2.10 7.31 46.16
C GLN A 67 -1.35 6.00 45.90
N PHE A 68 -2.06 4.88 45.83
CA PHE A 68 -1.47 3.58 45.51
C PHE A 68 -0.79 3.58 44.14
N GLN A 69 -1.44 4.15 43.11
CA GLN A 69 -0.85 4.27 41.78
C GLN A 69 0.45 5.09 41.81
N ARG A 70 0.48 6.21 42.55
CA ARG A 70 1.69 7.03 42.71
C ARG A 70 2.83 6.27 43.39
N ILE A 71 2.54 5.53 44.46
CA ILE A 71 3.52 4.70 45.17
C ILE A 71 4.06 3.58 44.28
N ALA A 72 3.20 2.94 43.49
CA ALA A 72 3.58 1.93 42.52
C ALA A 72 4.51 2.52 41.44
N THR A 73 4.17 3.69 40.89
CA THR A 73 5.01 4.39 39.91
C THR A 73 6.38 4.75 40.48
N ALA A 74 6.44 5.29 41.71
CA ALA A 74 7.72 5.61 42.38
C ALA A 74 8.59 4.36 42.55
N TYR A 75 7.99 3.23 42.95
CA TYR A 75 8.69 1.96 43.06
C TYR A 75 9.18 1.44 41.70
N GLU A 76 8.35 1.50 40.65
CA GLU A 76 8.74 1.06 39.31
C GLU A 76 9.97 1.81 38.78
N ILE A 77 10.03 3.12 39.02
CA ILE A 77 11.15 3.98 38.59
C ILE A 77 12.41 3.70 39.40
N LEU A 78 12.29 3.58 40.72
CA LEU A 78 13.44 3.45 41.63
C LEU A 78 13.95 2.00 41.79
N SER A 79 13.14 1.01 41.41
CA SER A 79 13.50 -0.42 41.54
C SER A 79 14.41 -0.93 40.44
N ASP A 80 14.38 -0.30 39.26
CA ASP A 80 15.20 -0.68 38.11
C ASP A 80 16.38 0.28 37.96
N PRO A 81 17.64 -0.22 37.92
CA PRO A 81 18.82 0.64 37.86
C PRO A 81 18.85 1.61 36.67
N GLU A 82 18.35 1.19 35.50
CA GLU A 82 18.33 2.03 34.29
C GLU A 82 17.36 3.21 34.47
N THR A 83 16.12 2.94 34.87
CA THR A 83 15.12 3.99 35.10
C THR A 83 15.44 4.88 36.29
N ARG A 84 16.11 4.35 37.32
CA ARG A 84 16.60 5.14 38.44
C ARG A 84 17.71 6.09 38.01
N ALA A 85 18.66 5.62 37.20
CA ALA A 85 19.71 6.48 36.65
C ALA A 85 19.14 7.58 35.74
N ASP A 86 18.13 7.26 34.91
CA ASP A 86 17.41 8.26 34.11
C ASP A 86 16.72 9.31 35.00
N TYR A 87 16.10 8.86 36.10
CA TYR A 87 15.42 9.75 37.05
C TYR A 87 16.41 10.66 37.79
N ASP A 88 17.51 10.09 38.30
CA ASP A 88 18.57 10.83 38.98
C ASP A 88 19.22 11.86 38.04
N TYR A 89 19.41 11.50 36.76
CA TYR A 89 19.88 12.44 35.74
C TYR A 89 18.90 13.60 35.53
N ALA A 90 17.60 13.30 35.44
CA ALA A 90 16.55 14.31 35.24
C ALA A 90 16.41 15.25 36.45
N LEU A 91 16.67 14.77 37.67
CA LEU A 91 16.73 15.61 38.88
C LEU A 91 17.95 16.53 38.88
N ALA A 92 19.10 16.05 38.38
CA ALA A 92 20.33 16.83 38.33
C ALA A 92 20.35 17.89 37.21
N HIS A 93 19.67 17.65 36.08
CA HIS A 93 19.65 18.52 34.90
C HIS A 93 18.21 18.91 34.52
N PRO A 94 17.51 19.70 35.35
CA PRO A 94 16.12 20.06 35.10
C PRO A 94 15.93 20.87 33.80
N GLU A 95 16.92 21.66 33.39
CA GLU A 95 16.90 22.48 32.17
C GLU A 95 16.78 21.66 30.87
N GLU A 96 17.23 20.40 30.87
CA GLU A 96 17.22 19.50 29.72
C GLU A 96 15.86 18.81 29.50
N HIS A 97 14.75 19.55 29.64
CA HIS A 97 13.39 19.00 29.63
C HIS A 97 13.08 18.08 28.44
N LEU A 98 13.54 18.42 27.23
CA LEU A 98 13.31 17.60 26.02
C LEU A 98 14.06 16.27 26.07
N TYR A 99 15.29 16.29 26.55
CA TYR A 99 16.15 15.10 26.62
C TYR A 99 15.67 14.16 27.74
N ASN A 100 15.36 14.70 28.92
CA ASN A 100 14.79 13.94 30.03
C ASN A 100 13.46 13.26 29.63
N ARG A 101 12.61 14.00 28.90
CA ARG A 101 11.35 13.45 28.36
C ARG A 101 11.57 12.34 27.35
N TYR A 102 12.56 12.49 26.46
CA TYR A 102 12.93 11.45 25.51
C TYR A 102 13.42 10.18 26.21
N ARG A 103 14.32 10.30 27.21
CA ARG A 103 14.81 9.16 28.00
C ARG A 103 13.67 8.46 28.73
N TYR A 104 12.82 9.21 29.43
CA TYR A 104 11.66 8.67 30.12
C TYR A 104 10.79 7.83 29.17
N TYR A 105 10.38 8.41 28.02
CA TYR A 105 9.54 7.68 27.07
C TYR A 105 10.27 6.48 26.46
N SER A 106 11.55 6.62 26.13
CA SER A 106 12.32 5.51 25.55
C SER A 106 12.40 4.32 26.50
N SER A 107 12.74 4.57 27.77
CA SER A 107 12.81 3.53 28.81
C SER A 107 11.43 2.94 29.14
N TYR A 108 10.39 3.78 29.18
CA TYR A 108 9.01 3.36 29.42
C TYR A 108 8.44 2.46 28.31
N TYR A 109 8.62 2.84 27.04
CA TYR A 109 8.10 2.07 25.90
C TYR A 109 8.86 0.76 25.69
N ARG A 110 10.16 0.73 25.98
CA ARG A 110 10.97 -0.50 25.91
C ARG A 110 10.45 -1.59 26.87
N LYS A 111 9.93 -1.20 28.03
CA LYS A 111 9.47 -2.12 29.08
C LYS A 111 8.04 -2.63 28.85
N THR A 112 7.16 -1.76 28.34
CA THR A 112 5.72 -2.04 28.18
C THR A 112 5.38 -2.70 26.84
N VAL A 113 6.10 -2.34 25.77
CA VAL A 113 5.85 -2.85 24.42
C VAL A 113 6.89 -3.91 24.09
N GLN A 114 6.62 -5.16 24.50
CA GLN A 114 7.43 -6.32 24.09
C GLN A 114 7.19 -6.74 22.63
N VAL A 115 6.30 -6.03 21.92
CA VAL A 115 5.98 -6.29 20.52
C VAL A 115 6.91 -5.46 19.64
N ASP A 116 7.70 -6.12 18.80
CA ASP A 116 8.55 -5.41 17.85
C ASP A 116 7.68 -4.57 16.91
N VAL A 117 7.90 -3.25 16.91
CA VAL A 117 7.18 -2.28 16.08
C VAL A 117 7.21 -2.69 14.60
N ARG A 118 8.29 -3.35 14.16
CA ARG A 118 8.41 -3.86 12.78
C ARG A 118 7.31 -4.87 12.45
N VAL A 119 6.95 -5.74 13.40
CA VAL A 119 5.89 -6.73 13.22
C VAL A 119 4.54 -6.05 13.09
N VAL A 120 4.29 -5.01 13.90
CA VAL A 120 3.06 -4.21 13.80
C VAL A 120 2.98 -3.52 12.44
N VAL A 121 4.08 -2.91 11.98
CA VAL A 121 4.15 -2.25 10.67
C VAL A 121 3.90 -3.25 9.53
N VAL A 122 4.55 -4.42 9.56
CA VAL A 122 4.33 -5.48 8.55
C VAL A 122 2.88 -5.97 8.59
N GLY A 123 2.32 -6.19 9.77
CA GLY A 123 0.92 -6.58 9.95
C GLY A 123 -0.05 -5.55 9.36
N CYS A 124 0.14 -4.27 9.67
CA CYS A 124 -0.64 -3.18 9.08
C CYS A 124 -0.51 -3.16 7.55
N LEU A 125 0.71 -3.28 7.00
CA LEU A 125 0.93 -3.30 5.56
C LEU A 125 0.24 -4.50 4.87
N LEU A 126 0.21 -5.66 5.51
CA LEU A 126 -0.51 -6.84 5.01
C LEU A 126 -2.02 -6.61 5.00
N VAL A 127 -2.58 -6.05 6.07
CA VAL A 127 -4.01 -5.71 6.14
C VAL A 127 -4.39 -4.68 5.08
N PHE A 128 -3.61 -3.60 4.95
CA PHE A 128 -3.84 -2.61 3.90
C PHE A 128 -3.72 -3.21 2.49
N SER A 129 -2.74 -4.10 2.26
CA SER A 129 -2.58 -4.82 0.99
C SER A 129 -3.78 -5.70 0.67
N ALA A 130 -4.30 -6.43 1.65
CA ALA A 130 -5.47 -7.30 1.49
C ALA A 130 -6.74 -6.47 1.21
N LEU A 131 -6.95 -5.37 1.95
CA LEU A 131 -8.06 -4.45 1.71
C LEU A 131 -7.98 -3.82 0.32
N GLN A 132 -6.80 -3.36 -0.09
CA GLN A 132 -6.58 -2.80 -1.43
C GLN A 132 -6.90 -3.83 -2.53
N TYR A 133 -6.41 -5.06 -2.40
CA TYR A 133 -6.69 -6.13 -3.36
C TYR A 133 -8.19 -6.45 -3.41
N GLY A 134 -8.84 -6.57 -2.24
CA GLY A 134 -10.28 -6.78 -2.13
C GLY A 134 -11.08 -5.67 -2.81
N CYS A 135 -10.74 -4.40 -2.58
CA CYS A 135 -11.36 -3.26 -3.26
C CYS A 135 -11.16 -3.30 -4.78
N ARG A 136 -9.99 -3.72 -5.28
CA ARG A 136 -9.75 -3.86 -6.72
C ARG A 136 -10.57 -4.99 -7.33
N VAL A 137 -10.67 -6.14 -6.65
CA VAL A 137 -11.50 -7.26 -7.09
C VAL A 137 -12.97 -6.86 -7.17
N THR A 138 -13.49 -6.17 -6.16
CA THR A 138 -14.90 -5.71 -6.18
C THR A 138 -15.16 -4.66 -7.24
N ALA A 139 -14.21 -3.75 -7.50
CA ALA A 139 -14.28 -2.78 -8.59
C ALA A 139 -14.28 -3.47 -9.96
N TYR A 140 -13.34 -4.38 -10.23
CA TYR A 140 -13.26 -5.17 -11.46
C TYR A 140 -14.55 -5.97 -11.71
N ASN A 141 -15.02 -6.70 -10.70
CA ASN A 141 -16.26 -7.49 -10.78
C ASN A 141 -17.49 -6.62 -11.03
N SER A 142 -17.51 -5.39 -10.51
CA SER A 142 -18.60 -4.43 -10.76
C SER A 142 -18.55 -3.88 -12.19
N ALA A 143 -17.37 -3.56 -12.70
CA ALA A 143 -17.18 -3.11 -14.08
C ALA A 143 -17.54 -4.21 -15.10
N MET A 144 -17.06 -5.44 -14.90
CA MET A 144 -17.38 -6.57 -15.79
C MET A 144 -18.88 -6.85 -15.85
N ARG A 145 -19.60 -6.73 -14.72
CA ARG A 145 -21.07 -6.84 -14.70
C ARG A 145 -21.75 -5.80 -15.58
N GLN A 146 -21.23 -4.57 -15.65
CA GLN A 146 -21.76 -3.53 -16.53
C GLN A 146 -21.44 -3.81 -18.00
N VAL A 147 -20.21 -4.25 -18.29
CA VAL A 147 -19.82 -4.62 -19.66
C VAL A 147 -20.69 -5.75 -20.19
N ARG A 148 -20.96 -6.79 -19.38
CA ARG A 148 -21.85 -7.91 -19.75
C ARG A 148 -23.29 -7.50 -20.09
N ARG A 149 -23.77 -6.38 -19.52
CA ARG A 149 -25.11 -5.82 -19.82
C ARG A 149 -25.13 -5.00 -21.11
N THR A 150 -23.97 -4.61 -21.63
CA THR A 150 -23.90 -3.77 -22.83
C THR A 150 -24.34 -4.59 -24.05
N PRO A 151 -25.16 -4.03 -24.97
CA PRO A 151 -25.65 -4.76 -26.14
C PRO A 151 -24.50 -5.26 -27.03
N ARG A 152 -23.40 -4.50 -27.11
CA ARG A 152 -22.18 -4.88 -27.84
C ARG A 152 -21.60 -6.21 -27.36
N TYR A 153 -21.53 -6.42 -26.05
CA TYR A 153 -21.00 -7.65 -25.47
C TYR A 153 -21.91 -8.84 -25.77
N GLN A 154 -23.21 -8.67 -25.55
CA GLN A 154 -24.20 -9.73 -25.79
C GLN A 154 -24.23 -10.15 -27.26
N HIS A 155 -24.14 -9.18 -28.18
CA HIS A 155 -24.10 -9.46 -29.61
C HIS A 155 -22.83 -10.22 -30.00
N ARG A 156 -21.67 -9.84 -29.44
CA ARG A 156 -20.40 -10.53 -29.68
C ARG A 156 -20.41 -11.96 -29.13
N LEU A 157 -20.91 -12.15 -27.91
CA LEU A 157 -21.04 -13.48 -27.30
C LEU A 157 -21.94 -14.40 -28.13
N LYS A 158 -23.06 -13.87 -28.63
CA LYS A 158 -23.97 -14.62 -29.52
C LYS A 158 -23.30 -15.04 -30.83
N GLN A 159 -22.47 -14.17 -31.42
CA GLN A 159 -21.67 -14.52 -32.61
C GLN A 159 -20.71 -15.68 -32.33
N LEU A 160 -19.95 -15.59 -31.23
CA LEU A 160 -18.99 -16.63 -30.86
C LEU A 160 -19.69 -17.97 -30.57
N ARG A 161 -20.87 -17.97 -29.94
CA ARG A 161 -21.67 -19.19 -29.73
C ARG A 161 -22.03 -19.84 -31.06
N ALA A 162 -22.55 -19.05 -32.01
CA ALA A 162 -22.91 -19.56 -33.33
C ALA A 162 -21.70 -20.11 -34.09
N GLU A 163 -20.54 -19.45 -34.01
CA GLU A 163 -19.29 -19.93 -34.60
C GLU A 163 -18.82 -21.26 -33.97
N ALA A 164 -18.91 -21.40 -32.64
CA ALA A 164 -18.55 -22.62 -31.92
C ALA A 164 -19.49 -23.79 -32.26
N GLU A 165 -20.80 -23.55 -32.30
CA GLU A 165 -21.80 -24.54 -32.71
C GLU A 165 -21.58 -24.99 -34.16
N ALA A 166 -21.29 -24.04 -35.07
CA ALA A 166 -21.00 -24.35 -36.47
C ALA A 166 -19.74 -25.22 -36.63
N LYS A 167 -18.66 -24.92 -35.88
CA LYS A 167 -17.44 -25.74 -35.83
C LYS A 167 -17.72 -27.14 -35.28
N ALA A 168 -18.50 -27.25 -34.20
CA ALA A 168 -18.88 -28.55 -33.64
C ALA A 168 -19.70 -29.39 -34.64
N LEU A 169 -20.58 -28.75 -35.41
CA LEU A 169 -21.34 -29.41 -36.48
C LEU A 169 -20.43 -29.90 -37.62
N SER A 170 -19.47 -29.09 -38.07
CA SER A 170 -18.54 -29.50 -39.13
C SER A 170 -17.66 -30.68 -38.71
N ASP A 171 -17.17 -30.68 -37.47
CA ASP A 171 -16.36 -31.78 -36.94
C ASP A 171 -17.18 -33.07 -36.77
N SER A 172 -18.47 -32.94 -36.40
CA SER A 172 -19.38 -34.08 -36.33
C SER A 172 -19.76 -34.65 -37.70
N GLY A 173 -19.85 -33.81 -38.74
CA GLY A 173 -20.17 -34.20 -40.11
C GLY A 173 -19.11 -35.09 -40.76
N THR A 174 -17.83 -34.85 -40.45
CA THR A 174 -16.69 -35.67 -40.92
C THR A 174 -16.76 -37.10 -40.34
N LYS A 175 -17.25 -37.27 -39.11
CA LYS A 175 -17.49 -38.60 -38.50
C LYS A 175 -18.79 -39.29 -38.94
N ARG A 176 -19.72 -38.55 -39.54
CA ARG A 176 -21.08 -39.04 -39.81
C ARG A 176 -21.29 -39.62 -41.21
N ARG A 177 -20.30 -39.47 -42.12
CA ARG A 177 -20.30 -40.16 -43.42
C ARG A 177 -20.30 -41.69 -43.32
N THR A 178 -20.10 -42.27 -42.13
CA THR A 178 -20.10 -43.73 -41.89
C THR A 178 -21.30 -44.27 -41.10
N ARG A 179 -22.18 -43.46 -40.48
CA ARG A 179 -23.33 -43.98 -39.71
C ARG A 179 -24.58 -43.08 -39.81
N GLY A 180 -25.73 -43.72 -39.95
CA GLY A 180 -27.03 -43.17 -40.36
C GLY A 180 -27.58 -41.94 -39.62
N ARG A 181 -28.58 -41.33 -40.26
CA ARG A 181 -29.14 -40.00 -40.01
C ARG A 181 -30.13 -39.98 -38.82
N GLY A 182 -29.64 -39.82 -37.59
CA GLY A 182 -30.47 -39.49 -36.40
C GLY A 182 -30.30 -38.04 -35.90
N LYS A 183 -31.38 -37.27 -35.69
CA LYS A 183 -31.35 -35.85 -35.27
C LYS A 183 -30.34 -35.60 -34.13
N SER A 184 -29.28 -34.83 -34.39
CA SER A 184 -28.23 -34.50 -33.43
C SER A 184 -28.72 -33.43 -32.46
N LYS A 185 -28.66 -33.71 -31.15
CA LYS A 185 -28.92 -32.71 -30.11
C LYS A 185 -27.85 -31.61 -30.16
N PRO A 186 -28.18 -30.35 -29.82
CA PRO A 186 -27.20 -29.28 -29.72
C PRO A 186 -26.12 -29.66 -28.70
N VAL A 187 -24.84 -29.48 -29.07
CA VAL A 187 -23.73 -29.67 -28.14
C VAL A 187 -23.76 -28.51 -27.14
N PRO A 188 -23.77 -28.76 -25.83
CA PRO A 188 -23.66 -27.69 -24.84
C PRO A 188 -22.32 -26.98 -25.02
N VAL A 189 -22.34 -25.70 -25.38
CA VAL A 189 -21.14 -24.86 -25.48
C VAL A 189 -20.97 -24.13 -24.14
N ASP A 190 -19.80 -24.22 -23.52
CA ASP A 190 -19.52 -23.61 -22.22
C ASP A 190 -19.30 -22.10 -22.36
N ASP A 191 -20.29 -21.32 -21.92
CA ASP A 191 -20.30 -19.86 -21.94
C ASP A 191 -19.04 -19.23 -21.32
N GLU A 192 -18.48 -19.84 -20.27
CA GLU A 192 -17.31 -19.29 -19.58
C GLU A 192 -16.06 -19.30 -20.47
N GLU A 193 -15.91 -20.29 -21.35
CA GLU A 193 -14.82 -20.34 -22.33
C GLU A 193 -14.98 -19.27 -23.41
N LEU A 194 -16.20 -18.99 -23.87
CA LEU A 194 -16.43 -17.92 -24.85
C LEU A 194 -16.21 -16.54 -24.25
N GLU A 195 -16.54 -16.34 -22.98
CA GLU A 195 -16.27 -15.07 -22.31
C GLU A 195 -14.77 -14.75 -22.27
N LYS A 196 -13.90 -15.77 -22.14
CA LYS A 196 -12.43 -15.61 -22.18
C LYS A 196 -11.90 -15.18 -23.55
N LEU A 197 -12.65 -15.45 -24.64
CA LEU A 197 -12.28 -15.04 -26.01
C LEU A 197 -12.63 -13.58 -26.32
N ILE A 198 -13.47 -12.94 -25.51
CA ILE A 198 -13.83 -11.55 -25.69
C ILE A 198 -12.73 -10.70 -25.04
N ASP A 199 -11.82 -10.19 -25.86
CA ASP A 199 -10.74 -9.29 -25.40
C ASP A 199 -11.31 -7.93 -24.98
N ILE A 200 -11.57 -7.76 -23.68
CA ILE A 200 -11.98 -6.50 -23.07
C ILE A 200 -10.83 -5.98 -22.22
N ASN A 201 -10.05 -5.08 -22.80
CA ASN A 201 -8.99 -4.37 -22.08
C ASN A 201 -9.57 -3.21 -21.24
N LEU A 202 -10.11 -3.54 -20.06
CA LEU A 202 -10.45 -2.55 -19.04
C LEU A 202 -9.17 -1.89 -18.50
N LYS A 203 -9.08 -0.56 -18.59
CA LYS A 203 -7.91 0.22 -18.13
C LYS A 203 -8.16 0.89 -16.77
N GLY A 204 -7.08 1.22 -16.07
CA GLY A 204 -7.11 2.00 -14.83
C GLY A 204 -7.55 1.17 -13.62
N GLY A 205 -8.32 1.76 -12.70
CA GLY A 205 -8.76 1.10 -11.46
C GLY A 205 -9.72 -0.08 -11.63
N TYR A 206 -10.08 -0.42 -12.88
CA TYR A 206 -10.98 -1.51 -13.24
C TYR A 206 -10.30 -2.61 -14.07
N SER A 207 -8.96 -2.60 -14.16
CA SER A 207 -8.23 -3.70 -14.78
C SER A 207 -8.31 -4.98 -13.95
N LYS A 208 -8.00 -6.11 -14.57
CA LYS A 208 -7.90 -7.39 -13.87
C LYS A 208 -6.86 -7.26 -12.75
N PRO A 209 -7.19 -7.60 -11.50
CA PRO A 209 -6.27 -7.43 -10.38
C PRO A 209 -5.07 -8.37 -10.52
N GLU A 210 -3.88 -7.79 -10.64
CA GLU A 210 -2.63 -8.55 -10.67
C GLU A 210 -1.94 -8.56 -9.31
N ILE A 211 -1.34 -9.70 -8.95
CA ILE A 211 -0.63 -9.88 -7.68
C ILE A 211 0.59 -8.93 -7.59
N LYS A 212 1.21 -8.59 -8.73
CA LYS A 212 2.33 -7.64 -8.80
C LYS A 212 1.95 -6.21 -8.41
N GLU A 213 0.67 -5.85 -8.51
CA GLU A 213 0.17 -4.52 -8.16
C GLU A 213 -0.15 -4.37 -6.67
N ILE A 214 -0.13 -5.47 -5.91
CA ILE A 214 -0.34 -5.45 -4.45
C ILE A 214 0.80 -4.64 -3.82
N LEU A 215 0.46 -3.76 -2.87
CA LEU A 215 1.41 -2.84 -2.23
C LEU A 215 2.69 -3.54 -1.75
N ILE A 216 2.56 -4.66 -1.04
CA ILE A 216 3.72 -5.38 -0.50
C ILE A 216 4.60 -5.96 -1.61
N VAL A 217 4.00 -6.54 -2.66
CA VAL A 217 4.74 -7.11 -3.79
C VAL A 217 5.41 -6.00 -4.58
N ARG A 218 4.72 -4.88 -4.78
CA ARG A 218 5.27 -3.69 -5.42
C ARG A 218 6.44 -3.10 -4.62
N LEU A 219 6.34 -3.05 -3.30
CA LEU A 219 7.41 -2.57 -2.41
C LEU A 219 8.65 -3.48 -2.52
N LEU A 220 8.45 -4.80 -2.60
CA LEU A 220 9.53 -5.77 -2.75
C LEU A 220 10.18 -5.75 -4.13
N LEU A 221 9.41 -5.47 -5.19
CA LEU A 221 9.90 -5.37 -6.57
C LEU A 221 10.50 -3.99 -6.90
N LEU A 222 10.17 -2.96 -6.13
CA LEU A 222 10.65 -1.59 -6.31
C LEU A 222 12.17 -1.48 -6.49
N PRO A 223 13.03 -2.09 -5.65
CA PRO A 223 14.49 -2.00 -5.84
C PRO A 223 14.93 -2.58 -7.18
N VAL A 224 14.34 -3.70 -7.61
CA VAL A 224 14.66 -4.32 -8.92
C VAL A 224 14.25 -3.41 -10.06
N SER A 225 13.03 -2.86 -10.02
CA SER A 225 12.56 -1.92 -11.04
C SER A 225 13.38 -0.64 -11.09
N LEU A 226 13.84 -0.12 -9.93
CA LEU A 226 14.74 1.03 -9.88
C LEU A 226 16.08 0.73 -10.53
N VAL A 227 16.70 -0.41 -10.22
CA VAL A 227 17.98 -0.82 -10.82
C VAL A 227 17.84 -1.02 -12.34
N GLN A 228 16.75 -1.62 -12.80
CA GLN A 228 16.47 -1.75 -14.23
C GLN A 228 16.30 -0.38 -14.90
N SER A 229 15.56 0.54 -14.27
CA SER A 229 15.38 1.91 -14.79
C SER A 229 16.71 2.67 -14.83
N ILE A 230 17.50 2.64 -13.75
CA ILE A 230 18.80 3.29 -13.69
C ILE A 230 19.76 2.71 -14.72
N SER A 231 19.85 1.39 -14.85
CA SER A 231 20.71 0.75 -15.85
C SER A 231 20.29 1.11 -17.29
N TRP A 232 18.98 1.18 -17.57
CA TRP A 232 18.47 1.67 -18.85
C TRP A 232 18.86 3.13 -19.10
N GLN A 233 18.72 4.02 -18.11
CA GLN A 233 19.14 5.43 -18.20
C GLN A 233 20.64 5.57 -18.40
N CYS A 234 21.47 4.82 -17.65
CA CYS A 234 22.92 4.82 -17.81
C CYS A 234 23.33 4.33 -19.21
N ARG A 235 22.70 3.26 -19.71
CA ARG A 235 22.93 2.76 -21.08
C ARG A 235 22.54 3.80 -22.13
N TRP A 236 21.40 4.46 -21.93
CA TRP A 236 20.92 5.52 -22.80
C TRP A 236 21.88 6.71 -22.83
N ALA A 237 22.28 7.21 -21.66
CA ALA A 237 23.25 8.29 -21.51
C ALA A 237 24.59 7.93 -22.16
N TYR A 238 25.10 6.72 -21.94
CA TYR A 238 26.31 6.26 -22.59
C TYR A 238 26.19 6.24 -24.12
N LYS A 239 25.14 5.62 -24.67
CA LYS A 239 24.95 5.47 -26.13
C LYS A 239 24.72 6.81 -26.85
N TYR A 240 23.93 7.71 -26.25
CA TYR A 240 23.45 8.91 -26.93
C TYR A 240 24.09 10.21 -26.47
N TRP A 241 24.46 10.33 -25.20
CA TRP A 241 25.08 11.54 -24.68
C TRP A 241 26.60 11.50 -24.80
N LEU A 242 27.22 10.38 -24.41
CA LEU A 242 28.68 10.24 -24.45
C LEU A 242 29.18 9.84 -25.86
N LEU A 243 28.57 8.80 -26.44
CA LEU A 243 29.04 8.20 -27.71
C LEU A 243 28.42 8.84 -28.96
N LYS A 244 27.42 9.73 -28.80
CA LYS A 244 26.73 10.48 -29.86
C LYS A 244 26.34 9.65 -31.10
N LYS A 245 25.96 8.37 -30.90
CA LYS A 245 25.51 7.52 -32.00
C LYS A 245 24.14 7.99 -32.53
N PRO A 246 23.84 7.82 -33.83
CA PRO A 246 22.49 8.02 -34.33
C PRO A 246 21.51 7.08 -33.61
N TYR A 247 20.27 7.55 -33.41
CA TYR A 247 19.22 6.75 -32.77
C TYR A 247 18.94 5.49 -33.58
N ASP A 248 18.96 4.35 -32.89
CA ASP A 248 18.56 3.06 -33.45
C ASP A 248 17.06 3.04 -33.76
N HIS A 249 16.61 2.17 -34.66
CA HIS A 249 15.21 2.12 -35.09
C HIS A 249 14.24 1.97 -33.91
N GLU A 250 14.53 1.07 -32.97
CA GLU A 250 13.71 0.89 -31.77
C GLU A 250 13.70 2.11 -30.85
N ASP A 251 14.83 2.80 -30.74
CA ASP A 251 14.98 4.00 -29.92
C ASP A 251 14.27 5.20 -30.58
N GLN A 252 14.22 5.26 -31.92
CA GLN A 252 13.41 6.23 -32.68
C GLN A 252 11.91 6.00 -32.45
N VAL A 253 11.46 4.74 -32.49
CA VAL A 253 10.06 4.40 -32.20
C VAL A 253 9.72 4.80 -30.76
N PHE A 254 10.57 4.47 -29.79
CA PHE A 254 10.37 4.88 -28.39
C PHE A 254 10.23 6.39 -28.24
N LEU A 255 11.11 7.18 -28.84
CA LEU A 255 11.06 8.64 -28.81
C LEU A 255 9.80 9.20 -29.51
N THR A 256 9.40 8.60 -30.62
CA THR A 256 8.17 8.96 -31.36
C THR A 256 6.93 8.72 -30.53
N CYS A 257 6.79 7.51 -29.95
CA CYS A 257 5.69 7.15 -29.07
C CYS A 257 5.62 8.08 -27.85
N ARG A 258 6.78 8.40 -27.26
CA ARG A 258 6.87 9.34 -26.14
C ARG A 258 6.46 10.76 -26.54
N ALA A 259 6.86 11.24 -27.72
CA ALA A 259 6.48 12.57 -28.21
C ALA A 259 4.97 12.67 -28.51
N LEU A 260 4.36 11.59 -28.99
CA LEU A 260 2.93 11.53 -29.32
C LEU A 260 2.04 11.13 -28.14
N HIS A 261 2.61 10.78 -26.99
CA HIS A 261 1.89 10.21 -25.83
C HIS A 261 1.09 8.93 -26.16
N VAL A 262 1.62 8.09 -27.06
CA VAL A 262 1.02 6.83 -27.49
C VAL A 262 1.75 5.66 -26.84
N SER A 263 1.01 4.67 -26.31
CA SER A 263 1.62 3.45 -25.76
C SER A 263 2.18 2.57 -26.89
N ARG A 264 3.22 1.78 -26.60
CA ARG A 264 3.84 0.92 -27.61
C ARG A 264 2.84 -0.06 -28.23
N ASP A 265 1.95 -0.63 -27.42
CA ASP A 265 0.91 -1.54 -27.92
C ASP A 265 -0.04 -0.85 -28.91
N LEU A 266 -0.45 0.39 -28.61
CA LEU A 266 -1.35 1.14 -29.50
C LEU A 266 -0.64 1.57 -30.79
N TRP A 267 0.65 1.86 -30.71
CA TRP A 267 1.50 2.10 -31.87
C TRP A 267 1.57 0.87 -32.76
N ASP A 268 1.78 -0.32 -32.19
CA ASP A 268 1.96 -1.54 -32.95
C ASP A 268 0.66 -2.04 -33.63
N LEU A 269 -0.51 -1.61 -33.15
CA LEU A 269 -1.80 -1.82 -33.81
C LEU A 269 -1.97 -0.99 -35.10
N GLN A 270 -1.14 0.04 -35.33
CA GLN A 270 -1.22 0.85 -36.54
C GLN A 270 -0.65 0.12 -37.76
N PRO A 271 -1.22 0.33 -38.97
CA PRO A 271 -0.66 -0.19 -40.21
C PRO A 271 0.82 0.16 -40.36
N LEU A 272 1.63 -0.78 -40.88
CA LEU A 272 3.09 -0.61 -41.03
C LEU A 272 3.44 0.67 -41.80
N GLU A 273 2.77 0.93 -42.92
CA GLU A 273 2.98 2.13 -43.73
C GLU A 273 2.74 3.43 -42.97
N ALA A 274 1.73 3.45 -42.09
CA ALA A 274 1.42 4.63 -41.29
C ALA A 274 2.52 4.90 -40.26
N ARG A 275 3.04 3.84 -39.61
CA ARG A 275 4.16 3.95 -38.67
C ARG A 275 5.42 4.47 -39.34
N GLU A 276 5.79 3.92 -40.50
CA GLU A 276 6.96 4.35 -41.25
C GLU A 276 6.89 5.81 -41.70
N ARG A 277 5.73 6.27 -42.19
CA ARG A 277 5.51 7.68 -42.56
C ARG A 277 5.72 8.62 -41.37
N ILE A 278 5.24 8.26 -40.19
CA ILE A 278 5.41 9.07 -38.97
C ILE A 278 6.89 9.07 -38.53
N LEU A 279 7.59 7.93 -38.61
CA LEU A 279 9.01 7.85 -38.29
C LEU A 279 9.88 8.69 -39.24
N GLN A 280 9.57 8.70 -40.54
CA GLN A 280 10.25 9.55 -41.53
C GLN A 280 10.16 11.04 -41.21
N GLN A 281 9.06 11.47 -40.59
CA GLN A 281 8.86 12.86 -40.17
C GLN A 281 9.70 13.25 -38.94
N ARG A 282 10.37 12.29 -38.28
CA ARG A 282 11.26 12.52 -37.12
C ARG A 282 10.61 13.38 -36.05
N VAL A 283 9.41 12.99 -35.65
CA VAL A 283 8.54 13.73 -34.72
C VAL A 283 9.15 13.91 -33.32
N TRP A 284 10.19 13.15 -32.98
CA TRP A 284 10.94 13.34 -31.74
C TRP A 284 11.79 14.62 -31.70
N VAL A 285 11.99 15.30 -32.83
CA VAL A 285 12.62 16.62 -32.87
C VAL A 285 11.57 17.69 -32.60
N PRO A 286 11.76 18.61 -31.63
CA PRO A 286 10.74 19.59 -31.23
C PRO A 286 10.15 20.43 -32.38
N GLU A 287 10.98 20.84 -33.34
CA GLU A 287 10.56 21.61 -34.51
C GLU A 287 9.64 20.80 -35.44
N ASN A 288 9.97 19.53 -35.67
CA ASN A 288 9.18 18.61 -36.48
C ASN A 288 7.86 18.27 -35.80
N TYR A 289 7.87 18.10 -34.47
CA TYR A 289 6.66 17.92 -33.68
C TYR A 289 5.69 19.11 -33.84
N ALA A 290 6.19 20.34 -33.73
CA ALA A 290 5.36 21.54 -33.90
C ALA A 290 4.79 21.65 -35.32
N ARG A 291 5.50 21.18 -36.34
CA ARG A 291 5.00 21.09 -37.72
C ARG A 291 3.93 20.01 -37.86
N PHE A 292 4.17 18.83 -37.28
CA PHE A 292 3.24 17.71 -37.29
C PHE A 292 1.89 18.08 -36.68
N VAL A 293 1.89 18.68 -35.48
CA VAL A 293 0.67 19.10 -34.79
C VAL A 293 -0.10 20.17 -35.58
N ARG A 294 0.60 21.13 -36.23
CA ARG A 294 -0.04 22.12 -37.10
C ARG A 294 -0.74 21.48 -38.29
N ASN A 295 -0.08 20.54 -38.96
CA ASN A 295 -0.64 19.83 -40.11
C ASN A 295 -1.84 18.96 -39.71
N ALA A 296 -1.78 18.29 -38.55
CA ALA A 296 -2.89 17.50 -38.02
C ALA A 296 -4.13 18.37 -37.73
N LYS A 297 -3.94 19.57 -37.15
CA LYS A 297 -5.04 20.53 -36.91
C LYS A 297 -5.64 21.08 -38.21
N ALA A 298 -4.81 21.37 -39.21
CA ALA A 298 -5.28 21.85 -40.51
C ALA A 298 -6.08 20.80 -41.29
N GLY A 299 -5.72 19.51 -41.15
CA GLY A 299 -6.44 18.40 -41.77
C GLY A 299 -7.78 18.06 -41.10
N ALA A 300 -7.94 18.33 -39.80
CA ALA A 300 -9.19 18.08 -39.07
C ALA A 300 -10.26 19.18 -39.26
N SER A 301 -9.88 20.32 -39.85
CA SER A 301 -10.77 21.46 -40.14
C SER A 301 -11.35 21.43 -41.56
N ARG A 302 -11.02 20.42 -42.36
CA ARG A 302 -11.58 20.14 -43.69
C ARG A 302 -12.45 18.89 -43.61
#